data_AF-A0A5C3ESZ3-F1
#
_entry.id   AF-A0A5C3ESZ3-F1
#
_cell.length_a   1.000
_cell.length_b   1.000
_cell.length_c   1.000
_cell.angle_alpha   90.00
_cell.angle_beta   90.00
_cell.angle_gamma   90.00
#
_symmetry.space_group_name_H-M   'P 1'
#
loop_
_entity.id
_entity.type
_entity.pdbx_description
1 polymer ?
#
loop_
_entity_poly.entity_id
_entity_poly.type
_entity_poly.pdbx_seq_one_letter_code
_entity_poly.pdbx_strand_id
1 'polypeptide(L)'
;MWRVRQEFKRYQVAKSQPFARTDQRHDGELHNLNQLRTDTVAALGGVETILEHSLFAATAHPTWEGLFWERSSSFQESMQHKRLTNAQRSGLSQIPNRRFTLWWSPTLNRSSVYIGFQVQLDLCGVLMSGKMPSLKISYIQLFRAHLWQRSHKSVVVDLCQVFDQELEALSIETVQKETIHPRKSYRMTASLSDILLFASYKWPMSRPSLLTDARDVLDGSSGNKWWVDVQLRWGDYDSHDIERYCRAKFLDYTSDNTSIYPSATGTLIGIDLAYNIHSAYGIWFPGTQSGGPFRSTSLNRRNLLRLLRAAVRGLRRLSDCQQHGRSPLLCLRSSLAPVFSSAVAASSAPRCLAASLRHRLAASSAPRCLAASLPRCLAASAPPRLAASPLSAPPRLAAS
;
A
#
# COMPACT_ATOMS: atom_id res chain seq x y z
N MET A 1 -20.05 42.99 -27.07
CA MET A 1 -19.07 42.27 -27.92
C MET A 1 -18.12 41.35 -27.14
N TRP A 2 -18.60 40.47 -26.24
CA TRP A 2 -17.69 39.52 -25.57
C TRP A 2 -17.45 38.27 -26.41
N ARG A 3 -18.46 37.80 -27.16
CA ARG A 3 -18.36 36.60 -28.04
C ARG A 3 -17.25 36.73 -29.10
N VAL A 4 -17.23 37.84 -29.83
CA VAL A 4 -16.18 38.12 -30.84
C VAL A 4 -14.78 38.18 -30.21
N ARG A 5 -14.67 38.77 -29.01
CA ARG A 5 -13.40 38.80 -28.25
C ARG A 5 -12.93 37.39 -27.87
N GLN A 6 -13.83 36.50 -27.45
CA GLN A 6 -13.50 35.10 -27.14
C GLN A 6 -13.09 34.33 -28.38
N GLU A 7 -13.79 34.50 -29.50
CA GLU A 7 -13.43 33.85 -30.76
C GLU A 7 -12.03 34.28 -31.24
N PHE A 8 -11.71 35.57 -31.12
CA PHE A 8 -10.40 36.10 -31.53
C PHE A 8 -9.25 35.65 -30.62
N LYS A 9 -9.54 35.09 -29.44
CA LYS A 9 -8.49 34.45 -28.61
C LYS A 9 -7.80 33.30 -29.32
N ARG A 10 -8.40 32.69 -30.34
CA ARG A 10 -7.74 31.67 -31.17
C ARG A 10 -6.46 32.17 -31.83
N TYR A 11 -6.36 33.48 -32.07
CA TYR A 11 -5.18 34.12 -32.68
C TYR A 11 -4.19 34.67 -31.65
N GLN A 12 -4.59 34.77 -30.37
CA GLN A 12 -3.77 35.33 -29.30
C GLN A 12 -3.22 34.26 -28.35
N VAL A 13 -3.96 33.17 -28.18
CA VAL A 13 -3.67 32.11 -27.20
C VAL A 13 -3.49 30.79 -27.94
N ALA A 14 -2.31 30.19 -27.81
CA ALA A 14 -1.99 28.90 -28.44
C ALA A 14 -2.83 27.73 -27.89
N LYS A 15 -3.36 27.85 -26.67
CA LYS A 15 -4.24 26.84 -26.08
C LYS A 15 -5.63 26.90 -26.71
N SER A 16 -6.04 25.82 -27.35
CA SER A 16 -7.39 25.67 -27.90
C SER A 16 -8.46 25.77 -26.79
N GLN A 17 -9.55 26.48 -27.10
CA GLN A 17 -10.69 26.67 -26.21
C GLN A 17 -11.95 26.05 -26.85
N PRO A 18 -12.36 24.84 -26.43
CA PRO A 18 -13.51 24.16 -27.01
C PRO A 18 -14.83 24.90 -26.76
N PHE A 19 -14.92 25.68 -25.68
CA PHE A 19 -16.11 26.44 -25.29
C PHE A 19 -16.05 27.93 -25.68
N ALA A 20 -15.35 28.29 -26.76
CA ALA A 20 -15.15 29.70 -27.16
C ALA A 20 -16.45 30.46 -27.48
N ARG A 21 -17.55 29.75 -27.74
CA ARG A 21 -18.86 30.34 -28.08
C ARG A 21 -19.70 30.74 -26.88
N THR A 22 -19.35 30.29 -25.67
CA THR A 22 -20.16 30.41 -24.46
C THR A 22 -19.34 31.00 -23.30
N ASP A 23 -19.96 31.79 -22.43
CA ASP A 23 -19.28 32.34 -21.24
C ASP A 23 -20.21 32.25 -20.03
N GLN A 24 -19.75 31.64 -18.95
CA GLN A 24 -20.54 31.39 -17.74
C GLN A 24 -21.02 32.68 -17.08
N ARG A 25 -20.30 33.81 -17.27
CA ARG A 25 -20.71 35.11 -16.73
C ARG A 25 -21.89 35.75 -17.47
N HIS A 26 -22.05 35.44 -18.75
CA HIS A 26 -23.06 36.05 -19.61
C HIS A 26 -24.21 35.10 -19.94
N ASP A 27 -23.89 33.83 -20.23
CA ASP A 27 -24.84 32.79 -20.64
C ASP A 27 -25.25 31.87 -19.49
N GLY A 28 -24.56 31.93 -18.34
CA GLY A 28 -24.76 30.99 -17.25
C GLY A 28 -24.17 29.60 -17.54
N GLU A 29 -24.51 28.63 -16.69
CA GLU A 29 -24.08 27.23 -16.87
C GLU A 29 -25.07 26.49 -17.76
N LEU A 30 -24.65 26.13 -18.97
CA LEU A 30 -25.51 25.57 -20.02
C LEU A 30 -25.73 24.05 -19.90
N HIS A 31 -25.09 23.38 -18.94
CA HIS A 31 -25.20 21.94 -18.73
C HIS A 31 -25.17 21.62 -17.24
N ASN A 32 -25.96 20.64 -16.82
CA ASN A 32 -25.91 20.11 -15.45
C ASN A 32 -25.72 18.59 -15.54
N LEU A 33 -24.52 18.13 -15.16
CA LEU A 33 -24.12 16.73 -15.23
C LEU A 33 -24.18 16.02 -13.86
N ASN A 34 -24.81 16.64 -12.86
CA ASN A 34 -24.91 16.04 -11.52
C ASN A 34 -25.72 14.75 -11.54
N GLN A 35 -26.80 14.70 -12.33
CA GLN A 35 -27.61 13.49 -12.47
C GLN A 35 -26.83 12.36 -13.14
N LEU A 36 -26.08 12.67 -14.21
CA LEU A 36 -25.24 11.69 -14.90
C LEU A 36 -24.27 10.99 -13.94
N ARG A 37 -23.69 11.73 -12.98
CA ARG A 37 -22.81 11.15 -11.96
C ARG A 37 -23.56 10.13 -11.09
N THR A 38 -24.73 10.49 -10.59
CA THR A 38 -25.54 9.61 -9.74
C THR A 38 -25.99 8.36 -10.51
N ASP A 39 -26.46 8.55 -11.74
CA ASP A 39 -26.93 7.46 -12.60
C ASP A 39 -25.77 6.52 -12.97
N THR A 40 -24.57 7.05 -13.22
CA THR A 40 -23.39 6.22 -13.50
C THR A 40 -23.02 5.36 -12.30
N VAL A 41 -23.07 5.91 -11.09
CA VAL A 41 -22.81 5.13 -9.86
C VAL A 41 -23.85 4.04 -9.67
N ALA A 42 -25.13 4.37 -9.88
CA ALA A 42 -26.21 3.40 -9.80
C ALA A 42 -26.08 2.29 -10.85
N ALA A 43 -25.75 2.63 -12.10
CA ALA A 43 -25.56 1.69 -13.19
C ALA A 43 -24.39 0.72 -12.96
N LEU A 44 -23.39 1.14 -12.19
CA LEU A 44 -22.24 0.30 -11.79
C LEU A 44 -22.52 -0.58 -10.55
N GLY A 45 -23.76 -0.62 -10.06
CA GLY A 45 -24.15 -1.44 -8.90
C GLY A 45 -24.06 -0.71 -7.55
N GLY A 46 -23.85 0.61 -7.55
CA GLY A 46 -23.68 1.40 -6.34
C GLY A 46 -22.23 1.50 -5.88
N VAL A 47 -22.01 2.25 -4.79
CA VAL A 47 -20.64 2.58 -4.34
C VAL A 47 -19.91 1.35 -3.79
N GLU A 48 -20.62 0.45 -3.10
CA GLU A 48 -20.01 -0.74 -2.48
C GLU A 48 -19.42 -1.68 -3.53
N THR A 49 -20.19 -2.04 -4.55
CA THR A 49 -19.73 -2.87 -5.67
C THR A 49 -18.55 -2.23 -6.40
N ILE A 50 -18.57 -0.91 -6.62
CA ILE A 50 -17.43 -0.19 -7.21
C ILE A 50 -16.18 -0.33 -6.32
N LEU A 51 -16.33 -0.25 -5.00
CA LEU A 51 -15.20 -0.32 -4.07
C LEU A 51 -14.64 -1.74 -3.89
N GLU A 52 -15.44 -2.79 -4.09
CA GLU A 52 -14.96 -4.18 -4.13
C GLU A 52 -13.91 -4.40 -5.22
N HIS A 53 -14.02 -3.69 -6.35
CA HIS A 53 -13.03 -3.69 -7.42
C HIS A 53 -11.70 -2.98 -7.08
N SER A 54 -11.59 -2.40 -5.89
CA SER A 54 -10.48 -1.56 -5.46
C SER A 54 -9.81 -2.05 -4.17
N LEU A 55 -8.60 -1.56 -3.85
CA LEU A 55 -7.97 -1.83 -2.53
C LEU A 55 -8.58 -0.98 -1.40
N PHE A 56 -9.88 -0.67 -1.44
CA PHE A 56 -10.53 0.04 -0.35
C PHE A 56 -10.47 -0.75 0.95
N ALA A 57 -10.79 -2.04 0.90
CA ALA A 57 -10.78 -2.91 2.07
C ALA A 57 -9.39 -2.98 2.77
N ALA A 58 -8.29 -2.97 2.01
CA ALA A 58 -6.93 -2.88 2.57
C ALA A 58 -6.67 -1.61 3.40
N THR A 59 -7.36 -0.50 3.10
CA THR A 59 -7.21 0.74 3.86
C THR A 59 -7.85 0.65 5.25
N ALA A 60 -8.78 -0.29 5.45
CA ALA A 60 -9.53 -0.52 6.68
C ALA A 60 -10.17 0.74 7.26
N HIS A 61 -10.68 1.63 6.39
CA HIS A 61 -11.64 2.63 6.82
C HIS A 61 -12.99 1.94 7.06
N PRO A 62 -13.72 2.31 8.13
CA PRO A 62 -15.00 1.68 8.46
C PRO A 62 -16.09 2.02 7.44
N THR A 63 -16.02 3.21 6.85
CA THR A 63 -16.96 3.70 5.84
C THR A 63 -16.20 4.44 4.74
N TRP A 64 -16.81 4.54 3.56
CA TRP A 64 -16.27 5.31 2.44
C TRP A 64 -16.63 6.80 2.50
N GLU A 65 -17.62 7.15 3.32
CA GLU A 65 -18.09 8.51 3.53
C GLU A 65 -17.01 9.38 4.18
N GLY A 66 -16.81 10.60 3.66
CA GLY A 66 -15.81 11.53 4.19
C GLY A 66 -14.38 11.28 3.72
N LEU A 67 -14.15 10.29 2.86
CA LEU A 67 -12.87 10.10 2.20
C LEU A 67 -12.71 11.08 1.04
N PHE A 68 -11.53 11.68 0.96
CA PHE A 68 -11.17 12.56 -0.14
C PHE A 68 -9.79 12.22 -0.69
N TRP A 69 -9.67 12.40 -1.99
CA TRP A 69 -8.39 12.31 -2.68
C TRP A 69 -7.65 13.63 -2.56
N GLU A 70 -6.43 13.60 -2.02
CA GLU A 70 -5.55 14.78 -2.01
C GLU A 70 -5.23 15.20 -3.45
N ARG A 71 -5.76 16.36 -3.89
CA ARG A 71 -5.68 16.84 -5.29
C ARG A 71 -4.27 17.19 -5.75
N SER A 72 -3.41 17.64 -4.84
CA SER A 72 -2.03 17.98 -5.15
C SER A 72 -1.12 17.59 -4.01
N SER A 73 -0.02 16.94 -4.36
CA SER A 73 1.04 16.71 -3.39
C SER A 73 1.74 18.04 -3.12
N SER A 74 1.98 18.42 -1.87
CA SER A 74 2.96 19.47 -1.52
C SER A 74 4.32 19.26 -2.23
N PHE A 75 4.71 18.00 -2.44
CA PHE A 75 5.87 17.61 -3.23
C PHE A 75 5.76 17.97 -4.73
N GLN A 76 4.59 17.80 -5.33
CA GLN A 76 4.39 18.02 -6.77
C GLN A 76 4.32 19.52 -7.06
N GLU A 77 3.66 20.29 -6.20
CA GLU A 77 3.67 21.76 -6.27
C GLU A 77 5.09 22.33 -6.07
N SER A 78 5.82 21.87 -5.05
CA SER A 78 7.21 22.34 -4.83
C SER A 78 8.17 21.95 -5.96
N MET A 79 7.88 20.89 -6.72
CA MET A 79 8.67 20.49 -7.89
C MET A 79 8.19 21.14 -9.19
N GLN A 80 6.92 21.55 -9.30
CA GLN A 80 6.40 22.27 -10.47
C GLN A 80 7.07 23.63 -10.66
N HIS A 81 7.40 24.31 -9.57
CA HIS A 81 8.10 25.60 -9.60
C HIS A 81 9.62 25.48 -9.74
N LYS A 82 10.18 24.27 -9.69
CA LYS A 82 11.61 24.03 -9.87
C LYS A 82 11.95 23.79 -11.34
N ARG A 83 13.13 24.21 -11.75
CA ARG A 83 13.62 23.98 -13.11
C ARG A 83 14.00 22.51 -13.27
N LEU A 84 13.13 21.75 -13.93
CA LEU A 84 13.30 20.31 -14.17
C LEU A 84 13.64 20.02 -15.63
N THR A 85 14.44 18.99 -15.85
CA THR A 85 14.69 18.41 -17.18
C THR A 85 13.44 17.73 -17.73
N ASN A 86 13.36 17.56 -19.05
CA ASN A 86 12.20 16.89 -19.68
C ASN A 86 12.04 15.44 -19.20
N ALA A 87 13.15 14.74 -18.92
CA ALA A 87 13.12 13.40 -18.33
C ALA A 87 12.58 13.38 -16.89
N GLN A 88 12.87 14.40 -16.09
CA GLN A 88 12.29 14.54 -14.74
C GLN A 88 10.78 14.83 -14.82
N ARG A 89 10.36 15.66 -15.77
CA ARG A 89 8.93 15.96 -16.00
C ARG A 89 8.15 14.73 -16.45
N SER A 90 8.72 13.91 -17.35
CA SER A 90 8.09 12.66 -17.77
C SER A 90 8.04 11.63 -16.64
N GLY A 91 9.00 11.63 -15.70
CA GLY A 91 8.93 10.82 -14.49
C GLY A 91 7.80 11.26 -13.54
N LEU A 92 7.62 12.58 -13.34
CA LEU A 92 6.56 13.13 -12.47
C LEU A 92 5.16 12.88 -13.02
N SER A 93 4.97 12.90 -14.34
CA SER A 93 3.66 12.62 -14.96
C SER A 93 3.22 11.15 -14.82
N GLN A 94 4.13 10.22 -14.49
CA GLN A 94 3.78 8.83 -14.22
C GLN A 94 3.23 8.58 -12.82
N ILE A 95 3.41 9.50 -11.87
CA ILE A 95 3.00 9.31 -10.46
C ILE A 95 1.47 9.14 -10.31
N PRO A 96 0.62 9.97 -10.93
CA PRO A 96 -0.84 9.77 -10.87
C PRO A 96 -1.26 8.41 -11.42
N ASN A 97 -0.65 7.98 -12.52
CA ASN A 97 -0.92 6.69 -13.15
C ASN A 97 -0.58 5.54 -12.20
N ARG A 98 0.50 5.63 -11.42
CA ARG A 98 0.85 4.61 -10.41
C ARG A 98 -0.23 4.51 -9.32
N ARG A 99 -0.76 5.63 -8.84
CA ARG A 99 -1.85 5.65 -7.83
C ARG A 99 -3.12 5.00 -8.37
N PHE A 100 -3.49 5.35 -9.59
CA PHE A 100 -4.63 4.76 -10.28
C PHE A 100 -4.45 3.24 -10.44
N THR A 101 -3.29 2.80 -10.96
CA THR A 101 -3.02 1.37 -11.14
C THR A 101 -2.99 0.60 -9.83
N LEU A 102 -2.53 1.23 -8.73
CA LEU A 102 -2.59 0.61 -7.42
C LEU A 102 -4.04 0.54 -6.92
N TRP A 103 -4.90 1.55 -7.17
CA TRP A 103 -6.33 1.55 -6.77
C TRP A 103 -7.10 0.39 -7.31
N TRP A 104 -7.02 0.23 -8.62
CA TRP A 104 -7.74 -0.80 -9.32
C TRP A 104 -6.92 -2.09 -9.43
N SER A 105 -5.87 -2.27 -8.62
CA SER A 105 -4.98 -3.42 -8.75
C SER A 105 -5.68 -4.78 -8.59
N PRO A 106 -6.70 -4.97 -7.72
CA PRO A 106 -7.41 -6.25 -7.64
C PRO A 106 -8.17 -6.60 -8.91
N THR A 107 -8.60 -5.59 -9.68
CA THR A 107 -9.33 -5.78 -10.94
C THR A 107 -8.40 -5.81 -12.16
N LEU A 108 -7.30 -5.08 -12.10
CA LEU A 108 -6.31 -5.05 -13.18
C LEU A 108 -5.46 -6.33 -13.18
N ASN A 109 -4.98 -6.79 -12.02
CA ASN A 109 -4.09 -7.94 -11.91
C ASN A 109 -4.87 -9.25 -11.70
N ARG A 110 -5.72 -9.60 -12.67
CA ARG A 110 -6.55 -10.81 -12.61
C ARG A 110 -6.10 -11.86 -13.61
N SER A 111 -6.21 -13.13 -13.24
CA SER A 111 -5.97 -14.26 -14.14
C SER A 111 -7.03 -14.36 -15.25
N SER A 112 -8.25 -13.90 -15.00
CA SER A 112 -9.32 -13.85 -16.02
C SER A 112 -9.08 -12.82 -17.12
N VAL A 113 -8.35 -11.74 -16.82
CA VAL A 113 -8.10 -10.63 -17.75
C VAL A 113 -6.84 -10.87 -18.58
N TYR A 114 -5.79 -11.42 -17.96
CA TYR A 114 -4.53 -11.69 -18.62
C TYR A 114 -4.33 -13.19 -18.79
N ILE A 115 -4.28 -13.65 -20.04
CA ILE A 115 -3.89 -15.01 -20.39
C ILE A 115 -2.37 -15.11 -20.27
N GLY A 116 -1.89 -15.99 -19.39
CA GLY A 116 -0.46 -16.24 -19.24
C GLY A 116 -0.07 -16.87 -17.92
N PHE A 117 1.25 -17.02 -17.73
CA PHE A 117 1.82 -17.56 -16.51
C PHE A 117 1.84 -16.50 -15.41
N GLN A 118 1.37 -16.90 -14.22
CA GLN A 118 1.50 -16.08 -13.03
C GLN A 118 2.94 -16.05 -12.56
N VAL A 119 3.48 -14.85 -12.38
CA VAL A 119 4.84 -14.65 -11.86
C VAL A 119 4.76 -14.11 -10.44
N GLN A 120 5.38 -14.82 -9.51
CA GLN A 120 5.49 -14.37 -8.13
C GLN A 120 6.49 -13.20 -8.01
N LEU A 121 6.14 -12.19 -7.20
CA LEU A 121 7.04 -11.10 -6.85
C LEU A 121 8.07 -11.51 -5.79
N ASP A 122 9.25 -10.89 -5.87
CA ASP A 122 10.34 -11.18 -4.92
C ASP A 122 9.93 -10.84 -3.49
N LEU A 123 10.25 -11.75 -2.55
CA LEU A 123 10.05 -11.60 -1.10
C LEU A 123 8.60 -11.37 -0.64
N CYS A 124 7.61 -11.61 -1.50
CA CYS A 124 6.20 -11.52 -1.14
C CYS A 124 5.36 -12.58 -1.87
N GLY A 125 4.18 -12.88 -1.35
CA GLY A 125 3.26 -13.87 -1.91
C GLY A 125 2.37 -13.34 -3.04
N VAL A 126 2.70 -12.18 -3.60
CA VAL A 126 1.87 -11.54 -4.64
C VAL A 126 2.17 -12.17 -5.99
N LEU A 127 1.13 -12.69 -6.64
CA LEU A 127 1.19 -13.25 -7.98
C LEU A 127 0.77 -12.19 -9.00
N MET A 128 1.59 -11.98 -10.03
CA MET A 128 1.29 -11.08 -11.14
C MET A 128 0.86 -11.88 -12.38
N SER A 129 -0.37 -11.65 -12.84
CA SER A 129 -0.92 -12.33 -14.02
C SER A 129 -0.50 -11.67 -15.34
N GLY A 130 -0.02 -10.42 -15.31
CA GLY A 130 0.38 -9.66 -16.49
C GLY A 130 1.64 -8.81 -16.28
N LYS A 131 2.29 -8.43 -17.39
CA LYS A 131 3.47 -7.54 -17.37
C LYS A 131 3.02 -6.07 -17.24
N MET A 132 2.77 -5.64 -16.00
CA MET A 132 2.45 -4.24 -15.67
C MET A 132 3.57 -3.60 -14.82
N PRO A 133 4.54 -2.89 -15.44
CA PRO A 133 5.69 -2.35 -14.71
C PRO A 133 5.31 -1.32 -13.62
N SER A 134 4.31 -0.47 -13.88
CA SER A 134 3.82 0.52 -12.91
C SER A 134 3.25 -0.13 -11.65
N LEU A 135 2.50 -1.22 -11.81
CA LEU A 135 1.93 -1.98 -10.71
C LEU A 135 3.01 -2.74 -9.94
N LYS A 136 3.95 -3.39 -10.65
CA LYS A 136 5.11 -4.07 -10.04
C LYS A 136 5.89 -3.13 -9.12
N ILE A 137 6.19 -1.92 -9.58
CA ILE A 137 6.87 -0.90 -8.76
C ILE A 137 6.05 -0.57 -7.51
N SER A 138 4.73 -0.40 -7.66
CA SER A 138 3.84 -0.05 -6.55
C SER A 138 3.79 -1.16 -5.49
N TYR A 139 3.72 -2.43 -5.88
CA TYR A 139 3.77 -3.56 -4.94
C TYR A 139 5.13 -3.71 -4.26
N ILE A 140 6.24 -3.53 -4.99
CA ILE A 140 7.59 -3.55 -4.39
C ILE A 140 7.75 -2.42 -3.36
N GLN A 141 7.20 -1.24 -3.64
CA GLN A 141 7.18 -0.14 -2.69
C GLN A 141 6.30 -0.43 -1.47
N LEU A 142 5.14 -1.08 -1.68
CA LEU A 142 4.23 -1.47 -0.60
C LEU A 142 4.88 -2.47 0.36
N PHE A 143 5.53 -3.51 -0.17
CA PHE A 143 6.14 -4.59 0.63
C PHE A 143 7.64 -4.40 0.91
N ARG A 144 8.14 -3.17 0.78
CA ARG A 144 9.54 -2.84 1.04
C ARG A 144 9.94 -3.16 2.49
N ALA A 145 11.24 -3.35 2.72
CA ALA A 145 11.80 -3.65 4.05
C ALA A 145 11.22 -4.92 4.68
N HIS A 146 11.05 -5.95 3.85
CA HIS A 146 10.60 -7.28 4.28
C HIS A 146 9.24 -7.25 4.99
N LEU A 147 8.34 -6.36 4.58
CA LEU A 147 7.05 -6.17 5.24
C LEU A 147 6.23 -7.46 5.31
N TRP A 148 6.26 -8.28 4.26
CA TRP A 148 5.56 -9.56 4.21
C TRP A 148 6.04 -10.53 5.31
N GLN A 149 7.35 -10.74 5.41
CA GLN A 149 7.96 -11.63 6.41
C GLN A 149 7.75 -11.12 7.83
N ARG A 150 7.89 -9.79 8.03
CA ARG A 150 7.60 -9.15 9.31
C ARG A 150 6.14 -9.28 9.69
N SER A 151 5.25 -9.22 8.71
CA SER A 151 3.82 -9.39 8.92
C SER A 151 3.53 -10.80 9.42
N HIS A 152 3.96 -11.83 8.68
CA HIS A 152 3.78 -13.23 9.08
C HIS A 152 4.33 -13.48 10.49
N LYS A 153 5.58 -13.07 10.75
CA LYS A 153 6.21 -13.21 12.08
C LYS A 153 5.43 -12.49 13.18
N SER A 154 4.88 -11.30 12.91
CA SER A 154 4.09 -10.54 13.89
C SER A 154 2.82 -11.29 14.27
N VAL A 155 2.07 -11.82 13.28
CA VAL A 155 0.85 -12.60 13.57
C VAL A 155 1.17 -13.84 14.40
N VAL A 156 2.22 -14.57 14.03
CA VAL A 156 2.62 -15.78 14.77
C VAL A 156 2.98 -15.45 16.22
N VAL A 157 3.71 -14.36 16.46
CA VAL A 157 4.05 -13.93 17.83
C VAL A 157 2.81 -13.48 18.61
N ASP A 158 1.92 -12.71 17.98
CA ASP A 158 0.68 -12.27 18.62
C ASP A 158 -0.19 -13.49 18.99
N LEU A 159 -0.29 -14.50 18.12
CA LEU A 159 -1.01 -15.75 18.41
C LEU A 159 -0.38 -16.53 19.58
N CYS A 160 0.95 -16.69 19.61
CA CYS A 160 1.63 -17.32 20.75
C CYS A 160 1.28 -16.62 22.07
N GLN A 161 1.30 -15.28 22.10
CA GLN A 161 0.97 -14.51 23.30
C GLN A 161 -0.47 -14.73 23.77
N VAL A 162 -1.42 -14.93 22.86
CA VAL A 162 -2.80 -15.23 23.25
C VAL A 162 -2.92 -16.67 23.76
N PHE A 163 -2.23 -17.64 23.15
CA PHE A 163 -2.20 -19.00 23.69
C PHE A 163 -1.52 -19.09 25.06
N ASP A 164 -0.47 -18.30 25.30
CA ASP A 164 0.19 -18.20 26.60
C ASP A 164 -0.74 -17.63 27.70
N GLN A 165 -1.73 -16.82 27.33
CA GLN A 165 -2.74 -16.29 28.27
C GLN A 165 -3.84 -17.31 28.61
N GLU A 166 -4.11 -18.26 27.72
CA GLU A 166 -5.22 -19.21 27.81
C GLU A 166 -4.76 -20.66 28.10
N LEU A 167 -3.56 -20.84 28.66
CA LEU A 167 -2.95 -22.16 28.90
C LEU A 167 -3.84 -23.06 29.77
N GLU A 168 -4.30 -22.54 30.91
CA GLU A 168 -5.11 -23.30 31.87
C GLU A 168 -6.51 -23.59 31.32
N ALA A 169 -7.15 -22.60 30.69
CA ALA A 169 -8.49 -22.73 30.13
C ALA A 169 -8.57 -23.78 29.01
N LEU A 170 -7.50 -23.87 28.21
CA LEU A 170 -7.40 -24.79 27.07
C LEU A 170 -6.67 -26.09 27.39
N SER A 171 -6.23 -26.33 28.64
CA SER A 171 -5.44 -27.51 29.05
C SER A 171 -4.18 -27.74 28.20
N ILE A 172 -3.46 -26.65 27.93
CA ILE A 172 -2.20 -26.63 27.19
C ILE A 172 -1.04 -26.74 28.20
N GLU A 173 -0.13 -27.68 27.98
CA GLU A 173 1.09 -27.82 28.77
C GLU A 173 2.14 -26.78 28.35
N THR A 174 2.45 -26.73 27.06
CA THR A 174 3.42 -25.79 26.50
C THR A 174 3.04 -25.32 25.11
N VAL A 175 3.34 -24.05 24.83
CA VAL A 175 3.24 -23.43 23.50
C VAL A 175 4.65 -23.33 22.93
N GLN A 176 4.94 -24.10 21.89
CA GLN A 176 6.22 -24.07 21.20
C GLN A 176 6.10 -23.31 19.89
N LYS A 177 6.90 -22.26 19.72
CA LYS A 177 7.06 -21.59 18.44
C LYS A 177 8.16 -22.28 17.62
N GLU A 178 7.84 -22.68 16.40
CA GLU A 178 8.79 -23.37 15.53
C GLU A 178 9.83 -22.41 14.91
N THR A 179 11.03 -22.94 14.69
CA THR A 179 12.12 -22.21 14.03
C THR A 179 11.97 -22.27 12.52
N ILE A 180 11.20 -21.32 11.99
CA ILE A 180 10.81 -21.30 10.58
C ILE A 180 11.89 -20.63 9.71
N HIS A 181 12.14 -21.21 8.53
CA HIS A 181 12.96 -20.57 7.51
C HIS A 181 12.30 -19.26 6.99
N PRO A 182 13.05 -18.13 6.86
CA PRO A 182 12.45 -16.83 6.53
C PRO A 182 11.63 -16.78 5.23
N ARG A 183 11.89 -17.70 4.29
CA ARG A 183 11.18 -17.76 3.00
C ARG A 183 9.84 -18.50 3.06
N LYS A 184 9.52 -19.19 4.16
CA LYS A 184 8.25 -19.92 4.32
C LYS A 184 7.05 -19.00 4.08
N SER A 185 7.07 -17.80 4.67
CA SER A 185 5.95 -16.86 4.64
C SER A 185 5.39 -16.54 3.24
N TYR A 186 6.21 -16.61 2.19
CA TYR A 186 5.79 -16.36 0.80
C TYR A 186 5.94 -17.59 -0.11
N ARG A 187 6.17 -18.78 0.44
CA ARG A 187 6.18 -20.03 -0.34
C ARG A 187 4.75 -20.57 -0.41
N MET A 188 4.18 -20.62 -1.61
CA MET A 188 2.77 -21.03 -1.83
C MET A 188 2.58 -22.50 -2.22
N THR A 189 3.70 -23.23 -2.38
CA THR A 189 3.71 -24.63 -2.83
C THR A 189 3.80 -25.64 -1.69
N ALA A 190 4.37 -25.24 -0.56
CA ALA A 190 4.52 -26.10 0.61
C ALA A 190 4.68 -25.25 1.86
N SER A 191 4.28 -25.82 2.99
CA SER A 191 4.33 -25.16 4.29
C SER A 191 4.78 -26.11 5.41
N LEU A 192 4.90 -25.57 6.61
CA LEU A 192 5.29 -26.25 7.86
C LEU A 192 4.46 -25.66 9.00
N SER A 193 4.46 -26.25 10.19
CA SER A 193 3.81 -25.63 11.36
C SER A 193 4.55 -24.35 11.80
N ASP A 194 3.81 -23.31 12.18
CA ASP A 194 4.38 -22.11 12.82
C ASP A 194 4.40 -22.23 14.35
N ILE A 195 3.35 -22.79 14.91
CA ILE A 195 3.15 -22.99 16.35
C ILE A 195 2.78 -24.45 16.56
N LEU A 196 3.30 -25.05 17.62
CA LEU A 196 2.96 -26.39 18.08
C LEU A 196 2.53 -26.30 19.54
N LEU A 197 1.32 -26.80 19.83
CA LEU A 197 0.76 -26.90 21.17
C LEU A 197 0.87 -28.33 21.67
N PHE A 198 1.26 -28.48 22.93
CA PHE A 198 1.26 -29.76 23.64
C PHE A 198 0.12 -29.79 24.64
N ALA A 199 -0.72 -30.83 24.57
CA ALA A 199 -1.82 -31.02 25.51
C ALA A 199 -1.30 -31.57 26.84
N SER A 200 -1.86 -31.12 27.96
CA SER A 200 -1.52 -31.69 29.29
C SER A 200 -1.91 -33.17 29.43
N TYR A 201 -2.91 -33.62 28.67
CA TYR A 201 -3.31 -35.03 28.61
C TYR A 201 -3.61 -35.46 27.17
N LYS A 202 -4.87 -35.33 26.76
CA LYS A 202 -5.36 -35.63 25.41
C LYS A 202 -6.56 -34.75 25.12
N TRP A 203 -6.56 -34.07 23.98
CA TRP A 203 -7.74 -33.37 23.51
C TRP A 203 -8.62 -34.28 22.65
N PRO A 204 -9.94 -34.30 22.85
CA PRO A 204 -10.85 -34.86 21.87
C PRO A 204 -10.87 -33.94 20.65
N MET A 205 -10.67 -34.50 19.47
CA MET A 205 -10.50 -33.74 18.24
C MET A 205 -11.78 -33.79 17.39
N SER A 206 -12.09 -32.67 16.73
CA SER A 206 -13.18 -32.58 15.77
C SER A 206 -12.79 -33.15 14.40
N ARG A 207 -13.79 -33.30 13.52
CA ARG A 207 -13.51 -33.34 12.08
C ARG A 207 -13.06 -31.97 11.58
N PRO A 208 -12.29 -31.90 10.47
CA PRO A 208 -11.91 -30.63 9.88
C PRO A 208 -13.14 -29.78 9.52
N SER A 209 -13.22 -28.56 10.04
CA SER A 209 -14.33 -27.62 9.82
C SER A 209 -13.82 -26.18 9.69
N LEU A 210 -14.68 -25.27 9.24
CA LEU A 210 -14.38 -23.84 9.14
C LEU A 210 -14.49 -23.16 10.50
N LEU A 211 -13.74 -22.07 10.71
CA LEU A 211 -13.82 -21.25 11.92
C LEU A 211 -15.23 -20.71 12.22
N THR A 212 -16.02 -20.49 11.16
CA THR A 212 -17.38 -19.94 11.22
C THR A 212 -18.45 -20.99 11.53
N ASP A 213 -18.11 -22.28 11.49
CA ASP A 213 -19.05 -23.35 11.81
C ASP A 213 -19.44 -23.30 13.30
N ALA A 214 -20.73 -23.49 13.58
CA ALA A 214 -21.29 -23.28 14.92
C ALA A 214 -21.24 -24.52 15.82
N ARG A 215 -21.00 -25.70 15.26
CA ARG A 215 -21.02 -26.98 15.99
C ARG A 215 -19.90 -27.89 15.52
N ASP A 216 -19.11 -28.34 16.48
CA ASP A 216 -18.03 -29.28 16.23
C ASP A 216 -18.52 -30.70 16.43
N VAL A 217 -18.37 -31.51 15.38
CA VAL A 217 -18.61 -32.94 15.46
C VAL A 217 -17.30 -33.60 15.85
N LEU A 218 -17.21 -34.01 17.12
CA LEU A 218 -16.08 -34.77 17.64
C LEU A 218 -16.10 -36.18 17.04
N ASP A 219 -14.97 -36.62 16.48
CA ASP A 219 -14.89 -37.89 15.73
C ASP A 219 -14.40 -39.06 16.59
N GLY A 220 -14.39 -38.89 17.92
CA GLY A 220 -13.79 -39.84 18.86
C GLY A 220 -12.26 -39.95 18.78
N SER A 221 -11.62 -39.23 17.85
CA SER A 221 -10.16 -39.14 17.76
C SER A 221 -9.62 -38.25 18.89
N SER A 222 -8.43 -38.58 19.38
CA SER A 222 -7.76 -37.80 20.42
C SER A 222 -6.31 -37.53 20.05
N GLY A 223 -5.80 -36.34 20.32
CA GLY A 223 -4.42 -35.95 20.02
C GLY A 223 -3.74 -35.21 21.17
N ASN A 224 -2.41 -35.32 21.21
CA ASN A 224 -1.58 -34.66 22.23
C ASN A 224 -0.80 -33.46 21.66
N LYS A 225 -0.74 -33.34 20.33
CA LYS A 225 -0.02 -32.29 19.61
C LYS A 225 -0.96 -31.61 18.62
N TRP A 226 -1.01 -30.29 18.64
CA TRP A 226 -1.85 -29.53 17.72
C TRP A 226 -1.05 -28.39 17.09
N TRP A 227 -0.97 -28.35 15.76
CA TRP A 227 -0.21 -27.33 15.05
C TRP A 227 -1.07 -26.21 14.49
N VAL A 228 -0.48 -25.03 14.36
CA VAL A 228 -1.05 -23.88 13.65
C VAL A 228 -0.13 -23.46 12.52
N ASP A 229 -0.69 -23.25 11.34
CA ASP A 229 0.01 -22.68 10.19
C ASP A 229 -0.65 -21.37 9.75
N VAL A 230 0.11 -20.29 9.64
CA VAL A 230 -0.38 -18.98 9.21
C VAL A 230 0.03 -18.72 7.77
N GLN A 231 -0.97 -18.58 6.90
CA GLN A 231 -0.82 -18.27 5.48
C GLN A 231 -1.24 -16.82 5.20
N LEU A 232 -0.32 -16.06 4.61
CA LEU A 232 -0.63 -14.74 4.10
C LEU A 232 -0.98 -14.83 2.62
N ARG A 233 -1.93 -14.00 2.20
CA ARG A 233 -2.42 -13.94 0.83
C ARG A 233 -2.59 -12.49 0.38
N TRP A 234 -2.46 -12.28 -0.93
CA TRP A 234 -2.84 -11.04 -1.58
C TRP A 234 -3.85 -11.37 -2.69
N GLY A 235 -5.14 -11.25 -2.36
CA GLY A 235 -6.23 -11.61 -3.28
C GLY A 235 -6.40 -10.64 -4.45
N ASP A 236 -7.09 -11.12 -5.48
CA ASP A 236 -7.62 -10.32 -6.58
C ASP A 236 -9.17 -10.31 -6.52
N TYR A 237 -9.84 -9.64 -7.45
CA TYR A 237 -11.31 -9.55 -7.42
C TYR A 237 -11.98 -10.93 -7.64
N ASP A 238 -11.42 -11.77 -8.51
CA ASP A 238 -12.05 -13.06 -8.85
C ASP A 238 -11.86 -14.09 -7.73
N SER A 239 -10.78 -13.96 -6.96
CA SER A 239 -10.44 -14.88 -5.87
C SER A 239 -10.15 -14.10 -4.60
N HIS A 240 -11.18 -13.78 -3.82
CA HIS A 240 -11.03 -13.20 -2.48
C HIS A 240 -11.83 -13.97 -1.41
N ASP A 241 -12.42 -15.11 -1.75
CA ASP A 241 -12.99 -16.02 -0.76
C ASP A 241 -11.86 -16.71 0.02
N ILE A 242 -11.65 -16.24 1.25
CA ILE A 242 -10.58 -16.72 2.13
C ILE A 242 -10.92 -18.09 2.75
N GLU A 243 -12.19 -18.42 2.95
CA GLU A 243 -12.61 -19.70 3.53
C GLU A 243 -12.29 -20.84 2.57
N ARG A 244 -12.68 -20.67 1.31
CA ARG A 244 -12.36 -21.61 0.23
C ARG A 244 -10.85 -21.76 0.06
N TYR A 245 -10.09 -20.67 0.17
CA TYR A 245 -8.63 -20.71 0.11
C TYR A 245 -8.03 -21.52 1.26
N CYS A 246 -8.46 -21.28 2.50
CA CYS A 246 -7.94 -22.00 3.68
C CYS A 246 -8.19 -23.50 3.57
N ARG A 247 -9.42 -23.88 3.19
CA ARG A 247 -9.81 -25.28 3.00
C ARG A 247 -8.97 -25.96 1.92
N ALA A 248 -8.85 -25.33 0.75
CA ALA A 248 -8.05 -25.87 -0.35
C ALA A 248 -6.59 -26.08 0.08
N LYS A 249 -5.96 -25.07 0.67
CA LYS A 249 -4.57 -25.16 1.11
C LYS A 249 -4.33 -26.15 2.25
N PHE A 250 -5.26 -26.25 3.18
CA PHE A 250 -5.17 -27.27 4.23
C PHE A 250 -5.19 -28.67 3.65
N LEU A 251 -6.11 -28.95 2.72
CA LEU A 251 -6.19 -30.26 2.05
C LEU A 251 -4.93 -30.53 1.23
N ASP A 252 -4.50 -29.57 0.38
CA ASP A 252 -3.27 -29.70 -0.42
C ASP A 252 -2.05 -30.02 0.47
N TYR A 253 -1.83 -29.23 1.54
CA TYR A 253 -0.64 -29.40 2.37
C TYR A 253 -0.67 -30.62 3.29
N THR A 254 -1.86 -31.13 3.62
CA THR A 254 -1.98 -32.35 4.45
C THR A 254 -1.98 -33.64 3.62
N SER A 255 -2.39 -33.58 2.35
CA SER A 255 -2.28 -34.71 1.43
C SER A 255 -0.91 -34.83 0.76
N ASP A 256 -0.22 -33.70 0.54
CA ASP A 256 1.04 -33.69 -0.18
C ASP A 256 2.24 -34.02 0.71
N ASN A 257 3.06 -34.99 0.29
CA ASN A 257 4.30 -35.36 0.99
C ASN A 257 5.40 -34.27 0.99
N THR A 258 5.16 -33.12 0.38
CA THR A 258 6.11 -32.00 0.34
C THR A 258 6.07 -31.15 1.62
N SER A 259 4.91 -31.09 2.27
CA SER A 259 4.69 -30.36 3.52
C SER A 259 4.68 -31.37 4.65
N ILE A 260 5.48 -31.14 5.69
CA ILE A 260 5.61 -32.08 6.80
C ILE A 260 5.12 -31.37 8.07
N TYR A 261 4.01 -31.86 8.62
CA TYR A 261 3.47 -31.38 9.89
C TYR A 261 3.80 -32.35 11.04
N PRO A 262 4.01 -31.85 12.27
CA PRO A 262 4.38 -32.70 13.41
C PRO A 262 3.29 -33.68 13.89
N SER A 263 2.03 -33.44 13.51
CA SER A 263 0.89 -34.30 13.80
C SER A 263 -0.18 -34.17 12.71
N ALA A 264 -1.12 -35.12 12.66
CA ALA A 264 -2.26 -35.07 11.73
C ALA A 264 -3.34 -34.05 12.15
N THR A 265 -3.23 -33.49 13.37
CA THR A 265 -4.21 -32.60 13.99
C THR A 265 -3.67 -31.17 14.05
N GLY A 266 -4.33 -30.25 13.37
CA GLY A 266 -3.95 -28.84 13.38
C GLY A 266 -4.88 -27.98 12.53
N THR A 267 -4.56 -26.69 12.45
CA THR A 267 -5.38 -25.69 11.76
C THR A 267 -4.53 -24.75 10.93
N LEU A 268 -5.03 -24.44 9.73
CA LEU A 268 -4.45 -23.43 8.84
C LEU A 268 -5.28 -22.16 8.90
N ILE A 269 -4.62 -21.03 9.14
CA ILE A 269 -5.21 -19.69 9.22
C ILE A 269 -4.78 -18.92 7.97
N GLY A 270 -5.74 -18.49 7.16
CA GLY A 270 -5.51 -17.64 6.00
C GLY A 270 -5.86 -16.20 6.30
N ILE A 271 -4.98 -15.28 5.92
CA ILE A 271 -5.20 -13.83 6.03
C ILE A 271 -5.01 -13.20 4.65
N ASP A 272 -6.06 -12.60 4.12
CA ASP A 272 -5.97 -11.79 2.90
C ASP A 272 -5.65 -10.33 3.25
N LEU A 273 -4.44 -9.91 2.89
CA LEU A 273 -3.93 -8.57 3.15
C LEU A 273 -4.57 -7.50 2.22
N ALA A 274 -5.12 -7.89 1.07
CA ALA A 274 -5.75 -6.97 0.12
C ALA A 274 -7.18 -6.61 0.56
N TYR A 275 -7.90 -7.58 1.13
CA TYR A 275 -9.29 -7.40 1.57
C TYR A 275 -9.47 -7.32 3.08
N ASN A 276 -8.39 -7.48 3.85
CA ASN A 276 -8.43 -7.46 5.32
C ASN A 276 -9.44 -8.46 5.92
N ILE A 277 -9.54 -9.63 5.29
CA ILE A 277 -10.38 -10.75 5.70
C ILE A 277 -9.48 -11.89 6.16
N HIS A 278 -9.99 -12.71 7.07
CA HIS A 278 -9.28 -13.85 7.59
C HIS A 278 -10.28 -14.97 7.85
N SER A 279 -9.81 -16.19 7.70
CA SER A 279 -10.54 -17.38 8.14
C SER A 279 -9.53 -18.46 8.51
N ALA A 280 -10.03 -19.56 9.05
CA ALA A 280 -9.24 -20.72 9.35
C ALA A 280 -10.03 -21.99 9.03
N TYR A 281 -9.29 -23.03 8.66
CA TYR A 281 -9.83 -24.35 8.41
C TYR A 281 -8.89 -25.39 9.01
N GLY A 282 -9.45 -26.36 9.70
CA GLY A 282 -8.68 -27.41 10.32
C GLY A 282 -9.45 -28.20 11.35
N ILE A 283 -8.71 -29.00 12.09
CA ILE A 283 -9.22 -29.81 13.18
C ILE A 283 -9.18 -28.97 14.45
N TRP A 284 -10.27 -28.99 15.21
CA TRP A 284 -10.44 -28.18 16.40
C TRP A 284 -10.49 -29.07 17.64
N PHE A 285 -10.03 -28.53 18.76
CA PHE A 285 -10.25 -29.12 20.07
C PHE A 285 -11.17 -28.20 20.90
N PRO A 286 -11.90 -28.74 21.90
CA PRO A 286 -12.85 -27.97 22.68
C PRO A 286 -12.26 -26.66 23.22
N GLY A 287 -12.99 -25.56 23.05
CA GLY A 287 -12.58 -24.24 23.49
C GLY A 287 -11.82 -23.40 22.45
N THR A 288 -11.33 -23.99 21.35
CA THR A 288 -10.60 -23.22 20.33
C THR A 288 -11.49 -22.45 19.36
N GLN A 289 -12.63 -23.01 18.97
CA GLN A 289 -13.54 -22.45 17.95
C GLN A 289 -14.63 -21.55 18.54
N SER A 290 -15.40 -22.08 19.50
CA SER A 290 -16.52 -21.35 20.14
C SER A 290 -16.06 -20.49 21.32
N GLY A 291 -15.48 -19.33 21.04
CA GLY A 291 -15.10 -18.33 22.07
C GLY A 291 -13.61 -18.25 22.38
N GLY A 292 -12.79 -19.06 21.71
CA GLY A 292 -11.34 -19.08 21.88
C GLY A 292 -10.60 -17.85 21.31
N PRO A 293 -9.25 -17.90 21.31
CA PRO A 293 -8.36 -16.79 20.92
C PRO A 293 -8.56 -16.30 19.48
N PHE A 294 -9.25 -17.07 18.65
CA PHE A 294 -9.58 -16.76 17.26
C PHE A 294 -10.85 -15.91 17.10
N ARG A 295 -11.84 -16.01 18.01
CA ARG A 295 -13.13 -15.31 17.90
C ARG A 295 -13.14 -14.01 18.71
N SER A 296 -12.42 -13.96 19.83
CA SER A 296 -12.26 -12.75 20.67
C SER A 296 -11.10 -11.89 20.18
N THR A 297 -11.37 -10.98 19.24
CA THR A 297 -10.77 -9.64 19.16
C THR A 297 -9.30 -9.45 19.61
N SER A 298 -8.31 -9.91 18.82
CA SER A 298 -6.93 -9.40 18.94
C SER A 298 -6.17 -9.30 17.60
N LEU A 299 -6.43 -10.17 16.61
CA LEU A 299 -5.75 -10.15 15.31
C LEU A 299 -5.98 -8.87 14.49
N ASN A 300 -7.16 -8.25 14.59
CA ASN A 300 -7.60 -7.22 13.63
C ASN A 300 -7.25 -5.77 14.02
N ARG A 301 -6.93 -5.48 15.29
CA ARG A 301 -6.91 -4.08 15.80
C ARG A 301 -5.54 -3.45 16.07
N ARG A 302 -4.48 -4.18 16.41
CA ARG A 302 -3.34 -3.52 17.08
C ARG A 302 -2.09 -3.30 16.24
N ASN A 303 -1.51 -4.25 15.50
CA ASN A 303 -0.15 -4.03 14.96
C ASN A 303 0.05 -4.31 13.46
N LEU A 304 -0.33 -5.49 12.97
CA LEU A 304 -0.03 -5.95 11.61
C LEU A 304 -0.56 -5.02 10.51
N LEU A 305 -1.85 -4.72 10.62
CA LEU A 305 -2.56 -3.97 9.61
C LEU A 305 -2.26 -2.49 9.72
N ARG A 306 -1.75 -1.96 10.85
CA ARG A 306 -1.43 -0.53 10.93
C ARG A 306 -0.31 -0.13 9.97
N LEU A 307 0.75 -0.94 9.85
CA LEU A 307 1.87 -0.65 8.96
C LEU A 307 1.49 -0.81 7.48
N LEU A 308 0.74 -1.86 7.15
CA LEU A 308 0.24 -2.07 5.79
C LEU A 308 -0.84 -1.03 5.43
N ARG A 309 -1.77 -0.71 6.34
CA ARG A 309 -2.76 0.38 6.19
C ARG A 309 -2.06 1.72 6.02
N ALA A 310 -1.02 2.04 6.80
CA ALA A 310 -0.26 3.28 6.67
C ALA A 310 0.53 3.34 5.36
N ALA A 311 1.10 2.21 4.90
CA ALA A 311 1.78 2.14 3.62
C ALA A 311 0.81 2.28 2.43
N VAL A 312 -0.35 1.61 2.47
CA VAL A 312 -1.42 1.76 1.46
C VAL A 312 -1.94 3.20 1.46
N ARG A 313 -2.23 3.79 2.63
CA ARG A 313 -2.69 5.19 2.75
C ARG A 313 -1.63 6.17 2.27
N GLY A 314 -0.36 5.98 2.64
CA GLY A 314 0.75 6.83 2.21
C GLY A 314 1.01 6.78 0.70
N LEU A 315 0.86 5.60 0.08
CA LEU A 315 0.95 5.43 -1.38
C LEU A 315 -0.26 6.03 -2.11
N ARG A 316 -1.43 6.08 -1.46
CA ARG A 316 -2.68 6.61 -2.04
C ARG A 316 -2.96 8.09 -1.79
N ARG A 317 -2.44 8.65 -0.71
CA ARG A 317 -2.84 9.97 -0.17
C ARG A 317 -4.35 10.06 0.01
N LEU A 318 -4.91 9.00 0.60
CA LEU A 318 -6.28 8.98 1.06
C LEU A 318 -6.29 9.52 2.48
N SER A 319 -6.98 10.62 2.69
CA SER A 319 -7.11 11.28 3.98
C SER A 319 -8.54 11.18 4.49
N ASP A 320 -8.69 11.17 5.81
CA ASP A 320 -9.95 11.00 6.51
C ASP A 320 -10.22 12.24 7.37
N CYS A 321 -11.40 12.84 7.21
CA CYS A 321 -11.82 14.02 7.94
C CYS A 321 -11.85 13.80 9.47
N GLN A 322 -12.08 12.57 9.96
CA GLN A 322 -12.15 12.30 11.40
C GLN A 322 -10.80 12.45 12.14
N GLN A 323 -9.66 12.53 11.43
CA GLN A 323 -8.35 12.68 12.05
C GLN A 323 -7.96 14.12 12.40
N HIS A 324 -8.72 15.14 11.98
CA HIS A 324 -8.41 16.54 12.27
C HIS A 324 -8.73 16.99 13.71
N GLY A 325 -9.26 16.10 14.57
CA GLY A 325 -9.55 16.37 15.99
C GLY A 325 -8.46 15.97 16.99
N ARG A 326 -7.32 15.41 16.57
CA ARG A 326 -6.21 15.05 17.48
C ARG A 326 -4.94 15.83 17.15
N SER A 327 -4.33 16.41 18.19
CA SER A 327 -3.23 17.37 18.11
C SER A 327 -2.11 16.95 17.14
N PRO A 328 -1.68 17.84 16.22
CA PRO A 328 -0.77 17.51 15.11
C PRO A 328 0.64 17.07 15.51
N LEU A 329 1.04 17.25 16.77
CA LEU A 329 2.39 16.90 17.27
C LEU A 329 2.59 15.40 17.55
N LEU A 330 1.52 14.63 17.79
CA LEU A 330 1.62 13.19 18.05
C LEU A 330 1.59 12.34 16.76
N CYS A 331 0.99 12.84 15.68
CA CYS A 331 0.96 12.15 14.38
C CYS A 331 2.24 12.32 13.55
N LEU A 332 2.96 13.44 13.67
CA LEU A 332 4.18 13.66 12.87
C LEU A 332 5.35 12.78 13.29
N ARG A 333 5.44 12.39 14.57
CA ARG A 333 6.52 11.50 15.06
C ARG A 333 6.38 10.06 14.57
N SER A 334 5.18 9.61 14.21
CA SER A 334 4.92 8.23 13.76
C SER A 334 4.93 8.06 12.23
N SER A 335 4.81 9.14 11.46
CA SER A 335 4.70 9.06 9.99
C SER A 335 5.99 9.37 9.21
N LEU A 336 7.01 9.99 9.81
CA LEU A 336 8.20 10.48 9.07
C LEU A 336 9.52 9.78 9.41
N ALA A 337 9.55 8.90 10.41
CA ALA A 337 10.82 8.41 10.96
C ALA A 337 11.59 7.34 10.15
N PRO A 338 10.99 6.45 9.32
CA PRO A 338 11.80 5.46 8.60
C PRO A 338 11.97 5.74 7.09
N VAL A 339 11.29 6.73 6.50
CA VAL A 339 11.22 6.86 5.03
C VAL A 339 12.37 7.71 4.43
N PHE A 340 13.05 8.56 5.21
CA PHE A 340 14.02 9.51 4.65
C PHE A 340 15.44 9.53 5.24
N SER A 341 15.78 8.73 6.26
CA SER A 341 17.13 8.79 6.87
C SER A 341 18.21 7.91 6.23
N SER A 342 17.94 7.16 5.15
CA SER A 342 18.94 6.23 4.59
C SER A 342 19.30 6.47 3.11
N ALA A 343 18.78 7.52 2.48
CA ALA A 343 18.93 7.72 1.03
C ALA A 343 20.00 8.75 0.61
N VAL A 344 20.81 9.27 1.55
CA VAL A 344 21.94 10.18 1.24
C VAL A 344 23.19 9.72 1.98
N ALA A 345 23.74 8.57 1.59
CA ALA A 345 25.15 8.22 1.80
C ALA A 345 25.48 6.89 1.10
N ALA A 346 25.58 6.88 -0.23
CA ALA A 346 26.35 5.87 -0.95
C ALA A 346 26.46 6.19 -2.44
N SER A 347 27.52 6.91 -2.83
CA SER A 347 28.16 6.73 -4.14
C SER A 347 29.64 7.15 -4.07
N SER A 348 30.51 6.13 -3.91
CA SER A 348 31.88 5.92 -4.50
C SER A 348 32.92 7.06 -4.46
N ALA A 349 34.22 6.90 -4.13
CA ALA A 349 35.17 5.78 -3.94
C ALA A 349 36.54 6.38 -3.44
N PRO A 350 37.73 5.72 -3.55
CA PRO A 350 38.25 4.57 -2.82
C PRO A 350 39.52 4.86 -1.94
N ARG A 351 39.82 3.90 -1.05
CA ARG A 351 41.10 3.50 -0.38
C ARG A 351 42.29 4.48 -0.33
N CYS A 352 42.79 4.76 0.88
CA CYS A 352 44.21 4.72 1.27
C CYS A 352 44.40 4.80 2.80
N LEU A 353 45.20 3.86 3.35
CA LEU A 353 46.09 3.92 4.56
C LEU A 353 45.50 4.46 5.89
N ALA A 354 45.19 3.62 6.88
CA ALA A 354 46.10 3.06 7.90
C ALA A 354 46.68 4.06 8.92
N ALA A 355 46.44 3.77 10.21
CA ALA A 355 47.12 4.29 11.42
C ALA A 355 46.90 5.78 11.75
N SER A 356 46.79 6.29 12.99
CA SER A 356 46.90 5.79 14.36
C SER A 356 46.65 6.98 15.33
N LEU A 357 46.44 6.70 16.63
CA LEU A 357 46.67 7.57 17.80
C LEU A 357 45.77 8.83 17.98
N ARG A 358 44.85 8.81 18.95
CA ARG A 358 44.98 9.18 20.40
C ARG A 358 44.95 10.70 20.68
N HIS A 359 43.96 11.05 21.50
CA HIS A 359 43.96 11.98 22.65
C HIS A 359 44.01 13.52 22.48
N ARG A 360 43.10 14.14 23.27
CA ARG A 360 43.23 15.41 24.04
C ARG A 360 43.21 16.69 23.18
N LEU A 361 42.76 17.87 23.61
CA LEU A 361 42.17 18.48 24.82
C LEU A 361 41.58 19.80 24.29
N ALA A 362 40.36 20.18 24.69
CA ALA A 362 40.08 21.36 25.51
C ALA A 362 40.21 22.76 24.88
N ALA A 363 39.18 23.55 25.24
CA ALA A 363 39.19 24.97 25.61
C ALA A 363 38.97 26.05 24.54
N SER A 364 37.98 26.90 24.87
CA SER A 364 37.92 28.37 24.73
C SER A 364 37.89 28.93 23.31
N SER A 365 37.21 30.02 22.96
CA SER A 365 36.52 31.09 23.68
C SER A 365 35.80 31.94 22.61
N ALA A 366 34.68 32.58 22.96
CA ALA A 366 34.13 33.71 22.19
C ALA A 366 35.07 34.93 22.27
N PRO A 367 35.02 35.92 21.35
CA PRO A 367 34.03 37.03 21.41
C PRO A 367 33.53 37.48 20.00
N ARG A 368 32.30 38.00 19.79
CA ARG A 368 31.66 39.28 20.18
C ARG A 368 31.99 40.49 19.26
N CYS A 369 30.92 41.19 18.84
CA CYS A 369 30.82 42.60 18.41
C CYS A 369 31.26 42.94 16.96
N LEU A 370 30.71 43.92 16.22
CA LEU A 370 29.59 44.88 16.34
C LEU A 370 29.49 45.65 15.00
N ALA A 371 28.29 46.12 14.61
CA ALA A 371 28.00 47.37 13.88
C ALA A 371 28.58 47.55 12.45
N ALA A 372 28.09 48.38 11.54
CA ALA A 372 26.83 49.06 11.23
C ALA A 372 27.10 49.80 9.89
N SER A 373 26.06 50.12 9.12
CA SER A 373 25.88 51.33 8.26
C SER A 373 25.29 51.07 6.86
N LEU A 374 24.14 51.71 6.65
CA LEU A 374 23.49 52.10 5.39
C LEU A 374 24.03 53.51 4.99
N PRO A 375 23.48 54.22 3.97
CA PRO A 375 23.28 53.93 2.55
C PRO A 375 23.76 55.12 1.65
N ARG A 376 23.70 55.02 0.31
CA ARG A 376 23.24 56.13 -0.59
C ARG A 376 23.21 55.78 -2.10
N CYS A 377 22.29 56.45 -2.76
CA CYS A 377 21.83 56.40 -4.15
C CYS A 377 22.77 57.07 -5.17
N LEU A 378 22.66 56.73 -6.48
CA LEU A 378 22.26 57.64 -7.60
C LEU A 378 22.55 57.06 -9.01
N ALA A 379 21.59 57.30 -9.92
CA ALA A 379 21.65 57.58 -11.39
C ALA A 379 22.54 56.71 -12.33
N ALA A 380 22.00 55.95 -13.30
CA ALA A 380 21.40 56.31 -14.61
C ALA A 380 22.41 56.44 -15.78
N SER A 381 22.35 55.53 -16.77
CA SER A 381 22.64 55.78 -18.20
C SER A 381 22.34 54.54 -19.09
N ALA A 382 21.79 54.79 -20.28
CA ALA A 382 21.16 53.86 -21.25
C ALA A 382 22.11 52.93 -22.06
N PRO A 383 21.58 52.00 -22.89
CA PRO A 383 22.26 51.49 -24.07
C PRO A 383 21.59 51.91 -25.41
N PRO A 384 22.33 51.90 -26.55
CA PRO A 384 21.97 52.59 -27.78
C PRO A 384 21.18 51.76 -28.81
N ARG A 385 20.79 52.46 -29.87
CA ARG A 385 19.86 52.12 -30.96
C ARG A 385 20.39 51.14 -32.02
N LEU A 386 19.41 50.45 -32.60
CA LEU A 386 19.22 49.93 -33.97
C LEU A 386 20.18 50.41 -35.09
N ALA A 387 20.58 49.45 -35.94
CA ALA A 387 20.90 49.65 -37.35
C ALA A 387 20.27 48.52 -38.19
N ALA A 388 19.58 48.90 -39.26
CA ALA A 388 18.90 48.04 -40.22
C ALA A 388 19.75 47.85 -41.49
N SER A 389 19.53 46.77 -42.25
CA SER A 389 19.57 46.76 -43.73
C SER A 389 19.10 45.41 -44.32
N PRO A 390 18.64 45.38 -45.60
CA PRO A 390 17.53 44.53 -46.07
C PRO A 390 17.96 43.44 -47.07
N LEU A 391 17.13 42.40 -47.29
CA LEU A 391 17.27 41.50 -48.45
C LEU A 391 15.89 40.97 -48.93
N SER A 392 15.46 41.54 -50.06
CA SER A 392 14.82 40.92 -51.25
C SER A 392 13.74 39.81 -51.11
N ALA A 393 12.52 40.15 -51.56
CA ALA A 393 11.56 39.23 -52.20
C ALA A 393 11.93 39.02 -53.69
N PRO A 394 11.42 38.01 -54.45
CA PRO A 394 10.02 37.97 -54.96
C PRO A 394 9.51 36.51 -55.25
N PRO A 395 8.46 36.26 -56.08
CA PRO A 395 7.13 36.88 -56.21
C PRO A 395 5.97 35.88 -56.00
N ARG A 396 4.74 36.42 -56.07
CA ARG A 396 3.44 35.75 -56.04
C ARG A 396 2.92 35.34 -57.44
N LEU A 397 2.10 34.28 -57.42
CA LEU A 397 0.87 34.01 -58.21
C LEU A 397 0.94 33.72 -59.72
N ALA A 398 0.42 32.55 -60.09
CA ALA A 398 -0.58 32.41 -61.14
C ALA A 398 -1.53 31.25 -60.80
N ALA A 399 -2.83 31.48 -60.99
CA ALA A 399 -3.88 30.50 -60.94
C ALA A 399 -4.22 30.04 -62.37
N SER A 400 -4.42 28.73 -62.54
CA SER A 400 -5.34 28.09 -63.49
C SER A 400 -5.43 26.61 -63.13
#